data_AF-A0A6J6F5L6-F1
#
_entry.id   AF-A0A6J6F5L6-F1
#
_cell.length_a   1.000
_cell.length_b   1.000
_cell.length_c   1.000
_cell.angle_alpha   90.00
_cell.angle_beta   90.00
_cell.angle_gamma   90.00
#
_symmetry.space_group_name_H-M   'P 1'
#
loop_
_entity.id
_entity.type
_entity.pdbx_description
1 polymer ?
#
loop_
_entity_poly.entity_id
_entity_poly.type
_entity_poly.pdbx_seq_one_letter_code
_entity_poly.pdbx_strand_id
1 'polypeptide(L)'
;MDQAKSNRPEEWTKPEVEQVAVAAATVVLVRDADDGAEGIEVLLARRNSKIYFAGGAWVFPGGRIDAEDHGPDFAGDHFDESHEDFLDVARRACVREAAEEADAVISADDLVFMSHWTPPLEAPKRFSTYFFMGPAPTETLTADGGEIHELEWMRPADAMRRRNEGEIELIPPTFITLALLAPFASTADALAHYRDNSPEFFVTKFTRKDGYNIALYAGDAGYEVGDASVPGARNRLLMGEGDWVYERDV
;
A
#
# COMPACT_ATOMS: atom_id res chain seq x y z
N MET A 1 -42.59 36.50 -22.93
CA MET A 1 -43.14 35.37 -22.16
C MET A 1 -42.58 34.10 -22.76
N ASP A 2 -41.92 33.37 -21.89
CA ASP A 2 -40.83 32.43 -22.14
C ASP A 2 -41.37 31.01 -22.29
N GLN A 3 -40.97 30.30 -23.35
CA GLN A 3 -41.08 28.84 -23.46
C GLN A 3 -39.90 28.29 -24.24
N ALA A 4 -38.79 28.07 -23.54
CA ALA A 4 -37.79 27.08 -23.92
C ALA A 4 -37.73 26.02 -22.80
N LYS A 5 -38.53 24.95 -22.92
CA LYS A 5 -38.37 23.78 -22.06
C LYS A 5 -37.16 22.99 -22.58
N SER A 6 -36.10 23.08 -21.78
CA SER A 6 -34.84 22.35 -21.89
C SER A 6 -35.09 20.83 -22.01
N ASN A 7 -34.70 20.24 -23.14
CA ASN A 7 -34.37 18.82 -23.22
C ASN A 7 -33.09 18.60 -22.42
N ARG A 8 -33.20 18.09 -21.19
CA ARG A 8 -32.08 17.40 -20.53
C ARG A 8 -32.35 15.91 -20.63
N PRO A 9 -31.45 15.10 -21.20
CA PRO A 9 -31.57 13.66 -21.13
C PRO A 9 -31.49 13.20 -19.67
N GLU A 10 -32.25 12.16 -19.39
CA GLU A 10 -32.46 11.48 -18.12
C GLU A 10 -31.14 11.22 -17.38
N GLU A 11 -31.19 11.39 -16.06
CA GLU A 11 -30.10 11.17 -15.13
C GLU A 11 -29.39 9.84 -15.43
N TRP A 12 -28.11 9.93 -15.75
CA TRP A 12 -27.19 8.80 -15.70
C TRP A 12 -27.13 8.32 -14.24
N THR A 13 -27.95 7.35 -13.86
CA THR A 13 -27.74 6.58 -12.64
C THR A 13 -26.56 5.66 -12.87
N LYS A 14 -25.43 5.95 -12.21
CA LYS A 14 -24.28 5.02 -12.16
C LYS A 14 -24.82 3.68 -11.64
N PRO A 15 -24.65 2.56 -12.37
CA PRO A 15 -25.12 1.28 -11.88
C PRO A 15 -24.39 0.95 -10.57
N GLU A 16 -25.16 0.58 -9.54
CA GLU A 16 -24.67 -0.06 -8.32
C GLU A 16 -24.17 -1.46 -8.65
N VAL A 17 -23.06 -1.54 -9.38
CA VAL A 17 -22.25 -2.76 -9.35
C VAL A 17 -21.46 -2.66 -8.06
N GLU A 18 -21.72 -3.59 -7.14
CA GLU A 18 -20.88 -3.87 -5.98
C GLU A 18 -19.43 -3.90 -6.47
N GLN A 19 -18.68 -2.82 -6.24
CA GLN A 19 -17.45 -2.57 -6.98
C GLN A 19 -16.38 -3.48 -6.40
N VAL A 20 -16.25 -4.68 -6.97
CA VAL A 20 -15.24 -5.68 -6.61
C VAL A 20 -13.87 -4.99 -6.64
N ALA A 21 -13.11 -5.14 -5.56
CA ALA A 21 -11.80 -4.54 -5.47
C ALA A 21 -10.89 -5.14 -6.54
N VAL A 22 -10.11 -4.29 -7.21
CA VAL A 22 -9.14 -4.70 -8.22
C VAL A 22 -7.94 -5.31 -7.50
N ALA A 23 -7.59 -6.56 -7.80
CA ALA A 23 -6.41 -7.18 -7.22
C ALA A 23 -5.13 -6.44 -7.66
N ALA A 24 -4.22 -6.22 -6.72
CA ALA A 24 -2.97 -5.50 -6.92
C ALA A 24 -1.86 -6.11 -6.07
N ALA A 25 -0.62 -5.87 -6.45
CA ALA A 25 0.55 -6.31 -5.69
C ALA A 25 1.55 -5.16 -5.55
N THR A 26 2.23 -5.13 -4.41
CA THR A 26 3.19 -4.09 -4.05
C THR A 26 4.44 -4.74 -3.46
N VAL A 27 5.61 -4.29 -3.90
CA VAL A 27 6.90 -4.79 -3.40
C VAL A 27 7.60 -3.76 -2.53
N VAL A 28 7.96 -4.18 -1.32
CA VAL A 28 8.75 -3.42 -0.36
C VAL A 28 10.18 -3.94 -0.42
N LEU A 29 11.03 -3.27 -1.19
CA LEU A 29 12.45 -3.62 -1.27
C LEU A 29 13.20 -3.01 -0.09
N VAL A 30 13.99 -3.83 0.60
CA VAL A 30 14.72 -3.45 1.81
C VAL A 30 16.22 -3.70 1.71
N ARG A 31 17.03 -2.79 2.23
CA ARG A 31 18.48 -2.97 2.41
C ARG A 31 18.91 -2.53 3.80
N ASP A 32 20.03 -3.08 4.30
CA ASP A 32 20.65 -2.54 5.50
C ASP A 32 21.13 -1.11 5.20
N ALA A 33 21.05 -0.22 6.20
CA ALA A 33 21.50 1.16 6.02
C ALA A 33 23.00 1.21 5.65
N ASP A 34 23.33 2.00 4.63
CA ASP A 34 24.68 2.06 4.05
C ASP A 34 25.62 3.09 4.71
N ASP A 35 25.10 3.88 5.66
CA ASP A 35 25.83 4.93 6.38
C ASP A 35 26.54 4.44 7.66
N GLY A 36 26.49 3.12 7.92
CA GLY A 36 27.14 2.48 9.06
C GLY A 36 26.38 2.58 10.38
N ALA A 37 25.18 3.16 10.41
CA ALA A 37 24.28 3.03 11.55
C ALA A 37 23.39 1.78 11.44
N GLU A 38 22.86 1.31 12.56
CA GLU A 38 21.90 0.20 12.58
C GLU A 38 20.57 0.60 11.93
N GLY A 39 19.84 -0.39 11.41
CA GLY A 39 18.53 -0.22 10.81
C GLY A 39 18.49 -0.53 9.31
N ILE A 40 17.29 -0.37 8.75
CA ILE A 40 17.00 -0.66 7.35
C ILE A 40 16.57 0.60 6.58
N GLU A 41 16.77 0.56 5.28
CA GLU A 41 16.20 1.49 4.31
C GLU A 41 15.23 0.74 3.40
N VAL A 42 14.21 1.47 2.94
CA VAL A 42 13.22 0.96 2.00
C VAL A 42 13.23 1.79 0.74
N LEU A 43 12.99 1.15 -0.41
CA LEU A 43 12.84 1.86 -1.67
C LEU A 43 11.45 2.50 -1.75
N LEU A 44 11.40 3.82 -1.86
CA LEU A 44 10.18 4.55 -2.17
C LEU A 44 10.27 5.17 -3.57
N ALA A 45 9.15 5.15 -4.26
CA ALA A 45 8.95 5.68 -5.60
C ALA A 45 7.98 6.86 -5.54
N ARG A 46 8.36 8.00 -6.13
CA ARG A 46 7.50 9.18 -6.25
C ARG A 46 6.69 9.10 -7.53
N ARG A 47 5.37 8.97 -7.39
CA ARG A 47 4.44 8.97 -8.52
C ARG A 47 4.37 10.35 -9.19
N ASN A 48 4.21 10.36 -10.50
CA ASN A 48 3.94 11.56 -11.27
C ASN A 48 2.73 12.32 -10.69
N SER A 49 2.86 13.64 -10.49
CA SER A 49 1.78 14.49 -9.97
C SER A 49 0.55 14.56 -10.87
N LYS A 50 0.68 14.15 -12.14
CA LYS A 50 -0.44 14.06 -13.09
C LYS A 50 -1.27 12.78 -12.96
N ILE A 51 -0.89 11.85 -12.09
CA ILE A 51 -1.66 10.63 -11.83
C ILE A 51 -2.90 10.99 -10.99
N TYR A 52 -4.07 10.51 -11.41
CA TYR A 52 -5.39 10.87 -10.85
C TYR A 52 -5.60 10.43 -9.39
N PHE A 53 -4.74 9.56 -8.84
CA PHE A 53 -4.79 9.08 -7.46
C PHE A 53 -3.41 9.18 -6.83
N ALA A 54 -3.30 9.87 -5.69
CA ALA A 54 -2.05 10.08 -4.95
C ALA A 54 -0.89 10.66 -5.80
N GLY A 55 -1.19 11.52 -6.77
CA GLY A 55 -0.17 12.17 -7.59
C GLY A 55 0.83 12.94 -6.73
N GLY A 56 2.13 12.65 -6.89
CA GLY A 56 3.21 13.24 -6.09
C GLY A 56 3.45 12.57 -4.73
N ALA A 57 2.64 11.59 -4.34
CA ALA A 57 2.90 10.78 -3.16
C ALA A 57 4.06 9.80 -3.41
N TRP A 58 4.77 9.52 -2.34
CA TRP A 58 5.74 8.45 -2.27
C TRP A 58 5.05 7.17 -1.86
N VAL A 59 5.27 6.12 -2.65
CA VAL A 59 4.69 4.79 -2.48
C VAL A 59 5.79 3.75 -2.69
N PHE A 60 5.46 2.48 -2.44
CA PHE A 60 6.32 1.38 -2.89
C PHE A 60 5.98 1.03 -4.34
N PRO A 61 6.92 0.48 -5.12
CA PRO A 61 6.63 0.00 -6.46
C PRO A 61 5.51 -1.05 -6.47
N GLY A 62 4.64 -0.99 -7.46
CA GLY A 62 3.53 -1.93 -7.56
C GLY A 62 2.32 -1.41 -8.32
N GLY A 63 1.46 -2.35 -8.71
CA GLY A 63 0.32 -2.07 -9.56
C GLY A 63 -0.70 -3.20 -9.57
N ARG A 64 -1.52 -3.19 -10.61
CA ARG A 64 -2.59 -4.18 -10.78
C ARG A 64 -1.97 -5.54 -11.08
N ILE A 65 -2.61 -6.61 -10.59
CA ILE A 65 -2.33 -7.96 -11.08
C ILE A 65 -3.03 -8.13 -12.43
N ASP A 66 -2.25 -8.35 -13.48
CA ASP A 66 -2.73 -8.50 -14.85
C ASP A 66 -2.66 -9.95 -15.31
N ALA A 67 -3.38 -10.28 -16.39
CA ALA A 67 -3.49 -11.65 -16.88
C ALA A 67 -2.14 -12.29 -17.27
N GLU A 68 -1.12 -11.49 -17.56
CA GLU A 68 0.24 -11.99 -17.84
C GLU A 68 1.00 -12.45 -16.60
N ASP A 69 0.58 -12.01 -15.40
CA ASP A 69 1.12 -12.49 -14.13
C ASP A 69 0.63 -13.91 -13.81
N HIS A 70 -0.35 -14.40 -14.56
CA HIS A 70 -0.89 -15.74 -14.39
C HIS A 70 0.11 -16.74 -14.98
N GLY A 71 0.75 -17.53 -14.12
CA GLY A 71 1.69 -18.56 -14.55
C GLY A 71 1.07 -19.59 -15.51
N PRO A 72 1.90 -20.40 -16.19
CA PRO A 72 1.41 -21.43 -17.12
C PRO A 72 0.49 -22.47 -16.45
N ASP A 73 0.61 -22.63 -15.13
CA ASP A 73 -0.17 -23.56 -14.32
C ASP A 73 -1.42 -22.92 -13.67
N PHE A 74 -1.72 -21.64 -13.94
CA PHE A 74 -2.90 -20.97 -13.40
C PHE A 74 -4.17 -21.55 -14.05
N ALA A 75 -4.88 -22.41 -13.30
CA ALA A 75 -6.07 -23.11 -13.77
C ALA A 75 -7.39 -22.33 -13.54
N GLY A 76 -7.34 -21.15 -12.91
CA GLY A 76 -8.51 -20.34 -12.60
C GLY A 76 -9.07 -19.61 -13.83
N ASP A 77 -10.36 -19.80 -14.09
CA ASP A 77 -11.16 -19.02 -15.05
C ASP A 77 -11.58 -17.65 -14.48
N HIS A 78 -11.47 -17.46 -13.17
CA HIS A 78 -11.80 -16.23 -12.45
C HIS A 78 -10.83 -15.94 -11.28
N PHE A 79 -10.66 -14.66 -10.95
CA PHE A 79 -9.93 -14.19 -9.76
C PHE A 79 -10.64 -14.70 -8.49
N ASP A 80 -10.18 -15.81 -7.93
CA ASP A 80 -10.59 -16.34 -6.63
C ASP A 80 -9.40 -16.23 -5.67
N GLU A 81 -9.50 -15.31 -4.71
CA GLU A 81 -8.49 -15.01 -3.69
C GLU A 81 -8.18 -16.19 -2.74
N SER A 82 -8.94 -17.30 -2.83
CA SER A 82 -8.81 -18.46 -1.94
C SER A 82 -7.81 -19.55 -2.37
N HIS A 83 -7.22 -19.45 -3.57
CA HIS A 83 -6.26 -20.44 -4.05
C HIS A 83 -4.82 -20.10 -3.60
N GLU A 84 -4.07 -21.08 -3.08
CA GLU A 84 -2.63 -20.92 -2.74
C GLU A 84 -1.82 -20.41 -3.95
N ASP A 85 -2.25 -20.76 -5.17
CA ASP A 85 -1.71 -20.27 -6.45
C ASP A 85 -1.76 -18.73 -6.60
N PHE A 86 -2.64 -18.05 -5.86
CA PHE A 86 -2.83 -16.61 -5.99
C PHE A 86 -1.67 -15.80 -5.43
N LEU A 87 -0.99 -16.29 -4.37
CA LEU A 87 0.20 -15.62 -3.84
C LEU A 87 1.35 -15.66 -4.84
N ASP A 88 1.48 -16.75 -5.62
CA ASP A 88 2.49 -16.84 -6.68
C ASP A 88 2.21 -15.90 -7.83
N VAL A 89 0.94 -15.70 -8.20
CA VAL A 89 0.53 -14.68 -9.17
C VAL A 89 0.88 -13.28 -8.66
N ALA A 90 0.55 -12.97 -7.40
CA ALA A 90 0.85 -11.67 -6.82
C ALA A 90 2.37 -11.40 -6.70
N ARG A 91 3.18 -12.43 -6.41
CA ARG A 91 4.65 -12.33 -6.45
C ARG A 91 5.18 -12.01 -7.85
N ARG A 92 4.61 -12.62 -8.90
CA ARG A 92 5.00 -12.32 -10.29
C ARG A 92 4.65 -10.88 -10.67
N ALA A 93 3.48 -10.41 -10.25
CA ALA A 93 3.11 -9.00 -10.40
C ALA A 93 4.12 -8.08 -9.69
N CYS A 94 4.54 -8.41 -8.47
CA CYS A 94 5.63 -7.67 -7.80
C CYS A 94 6.93 -7.64 -8.62
N VAL A 95 7.34 -8.76 -9.21
CA VAL A 95 8.55 -8.83 -10.06
C VAL A 95 8.41 -7.96 -11.30
N ARG A 96 7.27 -8.03 -11.99
CA ARG A 96 6.99 -7.22 -13.18
C ARG A 96 7.01 -5.73 -12.85
N GLU A 97 6.23 -5.30 -11.85
CA GLU A 97 6.13 -3.89 -11.46
C GLU A 97 7.48 -3.34 -10.98
N ALA A 98 8.28 -4.13 -10.25
CA ALA A 98 9.63 -3.73 -9.85
C ALA A 98 10.55 -3.47 -11.06
N ALA A 99 10.46 -4.33 -12.08
CA ALA A 99 11.23 -4.17 -13.30
C ALA A 99 10.74 -2.97 -14.12
N GLU A 100 9.43 -2.77 -14.24
CA GLU A 100 8.83 -1.69 -15.04
C GLU A 100 9.05 -0.31 -14.41
N GLU A 101 8.88 -0.19 -13.09
CA GLU A 101 8.91 1.10 -12.40
C GLU A 101 10.31 1.50 -11.91
N ALA A 102 11.20 0.52 -11.68
CA ALA A 102 12.48 0.75 -11.02
C ALA A 102 13.71 0.08 -11.68
N ASP A 103 13.55 -0.58 -12.84
CA ASP A 103 14.58 -1.41 -13.47
C ASP A 103 15.15 -2.49 -12.51
N ALA A 104 14.36 -2.90 -11.50
CA ALA A 104 14.79 -3.82 -10.47
C ALA A 104 14.63 -5.29 -10.90
N VAL A 105 15.71 -6.06 -10.84
CA VAL A 105 15.74 -7.49 -11.13
C VAL A 105 15.68 -8.27 -9.81
N ILE A 106 14.48 -8.74 -9.47
CA ILE A 106 14.20 -9.46 -8.22
C ILE A 106 13.63 -10.86 -8.48
N SER A 107 13.72 -11.74 -7.48
CA SER A 107 13.16 -13.10 -7.54
C SER A 107 11.86 -13.20 -6.74
N ALA A 108 10.82 -13.80 -7.34
CA ALA A 108 9.56 -14.08 -6.66
C ALA A 108 9.73 -14.99 -5.43
N ASP A 109 10.71 -15.89 -5.46
CA ASP A 109 11.01 -16.85 -4.38
C ASP A 109 11.63 -16.18 -3.15
N ASP A 110 12.28 -15.02 -3.33
CA ASP A 110 12.91 -14.26 -2.25
C ASP A 110 11.94 -13.33 -1.54
N LEU A 111 10.75 -13.14 -2.10
CA LEU A 111 9.73 -12.29 -1.51
C LEU A 111 9.09 -12.96 -0.27
N VAL A 112 8.64 -12.19 0.71
CA VAL A 112 7.86 -12.69 1.86
C VAL A 112 6.55 -11.93 1.95
N PHE A 113 5.44 -12.64 2.16
CA PHE A 113 4.12 -12.01 2.23
C PHE A 113 3.98 -11.30 3.56
N MET A 114 3.83 -9.97 3.52
CA MET A 114 3.89 -9.11 4.70
C MET A 114 2.50 -8.72 5.18
N SER A 115 1.66 -8.22 4.27
CA SER A 115 0.32 -7.75 4.61
C SER A 115 -0.60 -7.69 3.39
N HIS A 116 -1.91 -7.63 3.62
CA HIS A 116 -2.90 -7.41 2.57
C HIS A 116 -3.84 -6.26 2.97
N TRP A 117 -4.11 -5.36 2.02
CA TRP A 117 -4.85 -4.13 2.25
C TRP A 117 -6.13 -4.10 1.44
N THR A 118 -7.26 -3.94 2.12
CA THR A 118 -8.58 -3.80 1.50
C THR A 118 -9.20 -2.45 1.89
N PRO A 119 -9.33 -1.51 0.94
CA PRO A 119 -10.01 -0.24 1.14
C PRO A 119 -11.50 -0.43 1.50
N PRO A 120 -12.12 0.57 2.17
CA PRO A 120 -13.54 0.49 2.51
C PRO A 120 -14.41 0.40 1.25
N LEU A 121 -15.64 -0.06 1.41
CA LEU A 121 -16.59 -0.25 0.30
C LEU A 121 -16.91 1.06 -0.43
N GLU A 122 -16.95 2.18 0.30
CA GLU A 122 -17.23 3.50 -0.24
C GLU A 122 -16.06 4.16 -0.99
N ALA A 123 -14.86 3.56 -1.00
CA ALA A 123 -13.72 4.16 -1.68
C ALA A 123 -13.95 4.22 -3.22
N PRO A 124 -13.69 5.37 -3.88
CA PRO A 124 -14.00 5.56 -5.30
C PRO A 124 -13.18 4.67 -6.24
N LYS A 125 -11.98 4.27 -5.80
CA LYS A 125 -11.15 3.22 -6.39
C LYS A 125 -10.76 2.26 -5.28
N ARG A 126 -10.95 0.97 -5.53
CA ARG A 126 -10.69 -0.10 -4.55
C ARG A 126 -9.65 -1.02 -5.17
N PHE A 127 -8.44 -0.98 -4.65
CA PHE A 127 -7.41 -1.96 -4.95
C PHE A 127 -7.25 -2.85 -3.72
N SER A 128 -7.43 -4.16 -3.88
CA SER A 128 -7.09 -5.13 -2.83
C SER A 128 -5.64 -5.52 -3.05
N THR A 129 -4.76 -5.03 -2.20
CA THR A 129 -3.32 -5.00 -2.50
C THR A 129 -2.54 -5.92 -1.58
N TYR A 130 -1.84 -6.89 -2.18
CA TYR A 130 -0.93 -7.79 -1.51
C TYR A 130 0.46 -7.14 -1.43
N PHE A 131 1.00 -6.98 -0.22
CA PHE A 131 2.31 -6.42 0.01
C PHE A 131 3.31 -7.54 0.29
N PHE A 132 4.37 -7.56 -0.49
CA PHE A 132 5.49 -8.47 -0.33
C PHE A 132 6.76 -7.69 0.00
N MET A 133 7.61 -8.24 0.86
CA MET A 133 8.92 -7.67 1.17
C MET A 133 10.03 -8.51 0.57
N GLY A 134 11.07 -7.88 0.03
CA GLY A 134 12.21 -8.57 -0.58
C GLY A 134 13.52 -7.83 -0.35
N PRO A 135 14.66 -8.52 -0.47
CA PRO A 135 15.96 -7.85 -0.42
C PRO A 135 16.12 -6.89 -1.60
N ALA A 136 16.82 -5.79 -1.38
CA ALA A 136 17.25 -4.91 -2.45
C ALA A 136 18.10 -5.68 -3.46
N PRO A 137 17.92 -5.43 -4.76
CA PRO A 137 18.78 -6.05 -5.75
C PRO A 137 20.14 -5.35 -5.79
N THR A 138 21.10 -5.93 -6.51
CA THR A 138 22.51 -5.47 -6.47
C THR A 138 22.84 -4.36 -7.47
N GLU A 139 21.99 -4.19 -8.47
CA GLU A 139 22.13 -3.17 -9.51
C GLU A 139 21.65 -1.79 -9.07
N THR A 140 22.01 -0.79 -9.87
CA THR A 140 21.51 0.56 -9.70
C THR A 140 20.09 0.67 -10.25
N LEU A 141 19.15 1.07 -9.41
CA LEU A 141 17.76 1.26 -9.77
C LEU A 141 17.54 2.59 -10.49
N THR A 142 16.64 2.59 -11.48
CA THR A 142 16.32 3.77 -12.28
C THR A 142 14.81 3.85 -12.47
N ALA A 143 14.24 5.05 -12.28
CA ALA A 143 12.82 5.27 -12.53
C ALA A 143 12.49 5.17 -14.04
N ASP A 144 11.30 4.68 -14.37
CA ASP A 144 10.79 4.62 -15.75
C ASP A 144 10.68 5.99 -16.43
N GLY A 145 10.61 7.08 -15.64
CA GLY A 145 10.44 8.46 -16.09
C GLY A 145 9.02 8.78 -16.59
N GLY A 146 8.10 7.82 -16.50
CA GLY A 146 6.72 7.91 -16.94
C GLY A 146 5.79 8.04 -15.74
N GLU A 147 5.44 6.91 -15.15
CA GLU A 147 4.63 6.79 -13.94
C GLU A 147 5.42 7.23 -12.70
N ILE A 148 6.68 6.81 -12.60
CA ILE A 148 7.60 7.11 -11.51
C ILE A 148 8.63 8.13 -11.99
N HIS A 149 8.82 9.20 -11.23
CA HIS A 149 9.79 10.25 -11.57
C HIS A 149 11.05 10.19 -10.72
N GLU A 150 10.96 9.56 -9.57
CA GLU A 150 12.03 9.56 -8.57
C GLU A 150 11.97 8.28 -7.75
N LEU A 151 13.14 7.73 -7.48
CA LEU A 151 13.36 6.61 -6.56
C LEU A 151 14.30 7.10 -5.47
N GLU A 152 13.99 6.77 -4.22
CA GLU A 152 14.84 7.12 -3.09
C GLU A 152 14.83 5.98 -2.07
N TRP A 153 16.03 5.58 -1.63
CA TRP A 153 16.18 4.75 -0.45
C TRP A 153 16.01 5.65 0.78
N MET A 154 14.99 5.37 1.59
CA MET A 154 14.73 6.12 2.81
C MET A 154 14.67 5.20 4.01
N ARG A 155 15.20 5.66 5.14
CA ARG A 155 14.86 5.06 6.43
C ARG A 155 13.37 5.21 6.70
N PRO A 156 12.69 4.19 7.23
CA PRO A 156 11.27 4.31 7.55
C PRO A 156 10.93 5.50 8.45
N ALA A 157 11.75 5.74 9.48
CA ALA A 157 11.57 6.87 10.39
C ALA A 157 11.73 8.23 9.70
N ASP A 158 12.69 8.36 8.77
CA ASP A 158 12.91 9.60 8.03
C ASP A 158 11.77 9.89 7.05
N ALA A 159 11.27 8.89 6.34
CA ALA A 159 10.11 9.05 5.45
C ALA A 159 8.86 9.52 6.23
N MET A 160 8.57 8.92 7.39
CA MET A 160 7.46 9.36 8.25
C MET A 160 7.65 10.79 8.77
N ARG A 161 8.87 11.15 9.19
CA ARG A 161 9.22 12.50 9.63
C ARG A 161 9.02 13.53 8.51
N ARG A 162 9.61 13.28 7.33
CA ARG A 162 9.47 14.13 6.13
C ARG A 162 8.00 14.33 5.75
N ARG A 163 7.15 13.31 5.92
CA ARG A 163 5.71 13.47 5.71
C ARG A 163 5.12 14.47 6.69
N ASN A 164 5.35 14.27 7.98
CA ASN A 164 4.77 15.10 9.03
C ASN A 164 5.27 16.55 8.95
N GLU A 165 6.48 16.77 8.46
CA GLU A 165 7.02 18.09 8.14
C GLU A 165 6.46 18.70 6.83
N GLY A 166 5.67 17.94 6.06
CA GLY A 166 5.07 18.38 4.80
C GLY A 166 6.03 18.38 3.61
N GLU A 167 7.20 17.75 3.73
CA GLU A 167 8.19 17.66 2.65
C GLU A 167 7.80 16.61 1.60
N ILE A 168 7.15 15.53 2.03
CA ILE A 168 6.65 14.48 1.17
C ILE A 168 5.19 14.13 1.51
N GLU A 169 4.47 13.59 0.53
CA GLU A 169 3.15 13.01 0.76
C GLU A 169 3.27 11.49 0.82
N LEU A 170 2.59 10.88 1.80
CA LEU A 170 2.47 9.42 1.93
C LEU A 170 0.99 9.05 1.97
N ILE A 171 0.69 7.81 1.59
CA ILE A 171 -0.64 7.22 1.75
C ILE A 171 -0.67 6.29 2.98
N PRO A 172 -1.85 6.01 3.58
CA PRO A 172 -1.95 5.21 4.80
C PRO A 172 -1.25 3.84 4.76
N PRO A 173 -1.38 3.02 3.70
CA PRO A 173 -0.67 1.73 3.64
C PRO A 173 0.85 1.89 3.68
N THR A 174 1.39 2.91 2.99
CA THR A 174 2.82 3.22 2.99
C THR A 174 3.28 3.68 4.37
N PHE A 175 2.58 4.65 4.99
CA PHE A 175 2.94 5.14 6.32
C PHE A 175 2.96 4.03 7.38
N ILE A 176 1.93 3.18 7.39
CA ILE A 176 1.84 2.09 8.38
C ILE A 176 2.92 1.04 8.12
N THR A 177 3.18 0.68 6.87
CA THR A 177 4.29 -0.22 6.53
C THR A 177 5.63 0.33 7.03
N LEU A 178 5.89 1.63 6.84
CA LEU A 178 7.08 2.28 7.37
C LEU A 178 7.12 2.21 8.92
N ALA A 179 5.99 2.45 9.59
CA ALA A 179 5.91 2.35 11.04
C ALA A 179 6.18 0.92 11.57
N LEU A 180 5.72 -0.11 10.86
CA LEU A 180 5.97 -1.51 11.17
C LEU A 180 7.42 -1.92 10.92
N LEU A 181 8.09 -1.29 9.96
CA LEU A 181 9.47 -1.59 9.57
C LEU A 181 10.51 -0.80 10.38
N ALA A 182 10.16 0.38 10.89
CA ALA A 182 11.05 1.24 11.67
C ALA A 182 11.76 0.58 12.87
N PRO A 183 11.17 -0.41 13.59
CA PRO A 183 11.83 -1.04 14.73
C PRO A 183 12.92 -2.06 14.36
N PHE A 184 13.04 -2.50 13.11
CA PHE A 184 14.01 -3.54 12.73
C PHE A 184 15.42 -2.97 12.62
N ALA A 185 16.39 -3.68 13.22
CA ALA A 185 17.80 -3.31 13.20
C ALA A 185 18.54 -3.82 11.94
N SER A 186 17.98 -4.82 11.25
CA SER A 186 18.55 -5.40 10.03
C SER A 186 17.47 -5.94 9.10
N THR A 187 17.80 -6.03 7.82
CA THR A 187 16.95 -6.64 6.79
C THR A 187 16.74 -8.12 7.03
N ALA A 188 17.76 -8.81 7.54
CA ALA A 188 17.67 -10.23 7.90
C ALA A 188 16.60 -10.46 8.97
N ASP A 189 16.57 -9.63 10.02
CA ASP A 189 15.56 -9.73 11.08
C ASP A 189 14.16 -9.42 10.57
N ALA A 190 14.01 -8.39 9.72
CA ALA A 190 12.73 -8.04 9.10
C ALA A 190 12.20 -9.19 8.23
N LEU A 191 13.03 -9.71 7.32
CA LEU A 191 12.67 -10.81 6.41
C LEU A 191 12.35 -12.09 7.19
N ALA A 192 13.11 -12.40 8.25
CA ALA A 192 12.82 -13.54 9.12
C ALA A 192 11.48 -13.36 9.84
N HIS A 193 11.22 -12.17 10.39
CA HIS A 193 9.95 -11.89 11.08
C HIS A 193 8.74 -12.15 10.19
N TYR A 194 8.69 -11.61 8.97
CA TYR A 194 7.54 -11.79 8.09
C TYR A 194 7.50 -13.16 7.38
N ARG A 195 8.60 -13.91 7.41
CA ARG A 195 8.60 -15.32 6.98
C ARG A 195 8.00 -16.24 8.04
N ASP A 196 8.30 -15.98 9.31
CA ASP A 196 7.98 -16.87 10.42
C ASP A 196 6.65 -16.53 11.11
N ASN A 197 6.06 -15.37 10.81
CA ASN A 197 4.78 -14.92 11.36
C ASN A 197 3.71 -14.81 10.26
N SER A 198 2.44 -14.96 10.66
CA SER A 198 1.33 -14.81 9.73
C SER A 198 1.20 -13.36 9.22
N PRO A 199 0.90 -13.16 7.93
CA PRO A 199 0.68 -11.84 7.35
C PRO A 199 -0.56 -11.17 7.96
N GLU A 200 -0.52 -9.84 8.05
CA GLU A 200 -1.64 -9.07 8.60
C GLU A 200 -2.60 -8.58 7.49
N PHE A 201 -3.90 -8.60 7.78
CA PHE A 201 -4.94 -8.16 6.85
C PHE A 201 -5.58 -6.86 7.35
N PHE A 202 -5.34 -5.77 6.64
CA PHE A 202 -5.84 -4.43 6.93
C PHE A 202 -7.11 -4.15 6.12
N VAL A 203 -8.27 -4.27 6.77
CA VAL A 203 -9.56 -3.84 6.21
C VAL A 203 -9.94 -2.50 6.83
N THR A 204 -9.85 -1.42 6.06
CA THR A 204 -9.95 -0.06 6.59
C THR A 204 -11.39 0.34 6.91
N LYS A 205 -11.63 0.92 8.09
CA LYS A 205 -12.83 1.72 8.40
C LYS A 205 -12.43 3.14 8.77
N PHE A 206 -12.98 4.13 8.07
CA PHE A 206 -12.70 5.53 8.38
C PHE A 206 -13.69 6.09 9.40
N THR A 207 -13.18 6.89 10.32
CA THR A 207 -13.95 7.73 11.24
C THR A 207 -13.25 9.07 11.42
N ARG A 208 -13.90 10.02 12.10
CA ARG A 208 -13.33 11.33 12.37
C ARG A 208 -13.50 11.70 13.84
N LYS A 209 -12.45 12.19 14.47
CA LYS A 209 -12.47 12.59 15.88
C LYS A 209 -11.42 13.66 16.16
N ASP A 210 -11.77 14.65 16.99
CA ASP A 210 -10.82 15.65 17.52
C ASP A 210 -9.96 16.35 16.45
N GLY A 211 -10.52 16.55 15.25
CA GLY A 211 -9.82 17.16 14.11
C GLY A 211 -9.06 16.18 13.21
N TYR A 212 -8.85 14.93 13.63
CA TYR A 212 -8.17 13.88 12.89
C TYR A 212 -9.14 13.10 11.99
N ASN A 213 -8.69 12.77 10.79
CA ASN A 213 -9.24 11.64 10.05
C ASN A 213 -8.55 10.38 10.58
N ILE A 214 -9.31 9.33 10.90
CA ILE A 214 -8.77 8.14 11.57
C ILE A 214 -9.12 6.92 10.74
N ALA A 215 -8.11 6.12 10.38
CA ALA A 215 -8.29 4.79 9.83
C ALA A 215 -8.22 3.77 10.97
N LEU A 216 -9.28 2.99 11.16
CA LEU A 216 -9.34 1.90 12.13
C LEU A 216 -9.12 0.56 11.42
N TYR A 217 -8.43 -0.35 12.11
CA TYR A 217 -8.16 -1.70 11.64
C TYR A 217 -8.58 -2.73 12.71
N ALA A 218 -8.69 -4.00 12.31
CA ALA A 218 -9.06 -5.08 13.22
C ALA A 218 -8.11 -5.15 14.43
N GLY A 219 -8.65 -5.43 15.61
CA GLY A 219 -7.92 -5.34 16.88
C GLY A 219 -8.08 -3.99 17.60
N ASP A 220 -8.51 -2.93 16.91
CA ASP A 220 -8.90 -1.69 17.57
C ASP A 220 -10.26 -1.81 18.28
N ALA A 221 -10.36 -1.32 19.52
CA ALA A 221 -11.60 -1.37 20.30
C ALA A 221 -12.78 -0.65 19.62
N GLY A 222 -12.49 0.36 18.80
CA GLY A 222 -13.48 1.11 18.04
C GLY A 222 -13.86 0.48 16.70
N TYR A 223 -13.17 -0.59 16.27
CA TYR A 223 -13.26 -1.10 14.90
C TYR A 223 -14.67 -1.57 14.52
N GLU A 224 -15.31 -2.38 15.36
CA GLU A 224 -16.60 -2.98 15.01
C GLU A 224 -17.70 -1.94 14.83
N VAL A 225 -17.69 -0.91 15.70
CA VAL A 225 -18.70 0.15 15.73
C VAL A 225 -18.32 1.41 14.93
N GLY A 226 -17.09 1.49 14.41
CA GLY A 226 -16.61 2.65 13.65
C GLY A 226 -16.39 3.91 14.51
N ASP A 227 -16.11 3.75 15.81
CA ASP A 227 -16.00 4.86 16.76
C ASP A 227 -14.65 4.88 17.47
N ALA A 228 -13.81 5.87 17.13
CA ALA A 228 -12.50 6.06 17.74
C ALA A 228 -12.54 6.49 19.23
N SER A 229 -13.72 6.79 19.77
CA SER A 229 -13.91 7.14 21.18
C SER A 229 -13.89 5.94 22.13
N VAL A 230 -14.09 4.73 21.61
CA VAL A 230 -14.16 3.51 22.43
C VAL A 230 -12.81 3.28 23.13
N PRO A 231 -12.78 3.20 24.48
CA PRO A 231 -11.57 2.88 25.23
C PRO A 231 -11.17 1.42 25.02
N GLY A 232 -9.87 1.13 25.00
CA GLY A 232 -9.35 -0.23 24.87
C GLY A 232 -8.18 -0.31 23.92
N ALA A 233 -8.00 -1.49 23.32
CA ALA A 233 -6.91 -1.78 22.38
C ALA A 233 -6.90 -0.83 21.18
N ARG A 234 -5.72 -0.62 20.60
CA ARG A 234 -5.45 0.29 19.49
C ARG A 234 -4.84 -0.43 18.30
N ASN A 235 -5.40 -0.18 17.13
CA ASN A 235 -4.81 -0.49 15.83
C ASN A 235 -5.39 0.51 14.83
N ARG A 236 -4.82 1.72 14.81
CA ARG A 236 -5.37 2.86 14.08
C ARG A 236 -4.29 3.81 13.60
N LEU A 237 -4.56 4.47 12.48
CA LEU A 237 -3.76 5.60 12.01
C LEU A 237 -4.55 6.90 12.22
N LEU A 238 -3.99 7.81 13.01
CA LEU A 238 -4.47 9.18 13.16
C LEU A 238 -3.81 10.02 12.07
N MET A 239 -4.60 10.75 11.30
CA MET A 239 -4.13 11.60 10.21
C MET A 239 -4.57 13.04 10.49
N GLY A 240 -3.68 13.80 11.14
CA GLY A 240 -3.81 15.22 11.37
C GLY A 240 -3.17 16.06 10.26
N GLU A 241 -3.28 17.39 10.37
CA GLU A 241 -2.55 18.33 9.53
C GLU A 241 -1.08 18.38 9.97
N GLY A 242 -0.23 17.60 9.30
CA GLY A 242 1.21 17.48 9.62
C GLY A 242 1.56 16.53 10.78
N ASP A 243 0.59 15.82 11.34
CA ASP A 243 0.81 14.91 12.47
C ASP A 243 0.10 13.57 12.22
N TRP A 244 0.78 12.68 11.50
CA TRP A 244 0.33 11.31 11.33
C TRP A 244 0.99 10.42 12.37
N VAL A 245 0.19 9.62 13.07
CA VAL A 245 0.62 8.71 14.13
C VAL A 245 -0.10 7.38 13.98
N TYR A 246 0.67 6.29 13.89
CA TYR A 246 0.14 4.95 13.93
C TYR A 246 0.16 4.43 15.37
N GLU A 247 -1.02 4.27 15.97
CA GLU A 247 -1.21 3.73 17.30
C GLU A 247 -1.51 2.23 17.21
N ARG A 248 -0.62 1.42 17.75
CA ARG A 248 -0.76 -0.04 17.78
C ARG A 248 -0.36 -0.57 19.16
N ASP A 249 -1.27 -1.32 19.76
CA ASP A 249 -0.94 -2.15 20.91
C ASP A 249 -0.32 -3.47 20.41
N VAL A 250 0.88 -3.78 20.92
CA VAL A 250 1.65 -4.99 20.61
C VAL A 250 1.17 -6.19 21.41
#